data_AF-E2NA15-F1
#
_entry.id   AF-E2NA15-F1
#
_cell.length_a   1.000
_cell.length_b   1.000
_cell.length_c   1.000
_cell.angle_alpha   90.00
_cell.angle_beta   90.00
_cell.angle_gamma   90.00
#
_symmetry.space_group_name_H-M   'P 1'
#
loop_
_entity.id
_entity.type
_entity.pdbx_description
1 polymer ?
#
loop_
_entity_poly.entity_id
_entity_poly.type
_entity_poly.pdbx_seq_one_letter_code
_entity_poly.pdbx_strand_id
1 'polypeptide(L)'
;MFIKGGSPGHAVIVVDVAIYPQTGKKVFLLTQSYMPAQQIQILVNPANRGLSPWYELSDNDEGKLYTPEWVFEKKDLKRFK
;
A
#
# COMPACT_ATOMS: atom_id res chain seq x y z
N MET A 1 -2.34 3.92 -6.51
CA MET A 1 -2.02 2.52 -6.81
C MET A 1 -0.51 2.38 -6.80
N PHE A 2 0.05 1.31 -6.23
CA PHE A 2 1.47 1.01 -6.35
C PHE A 2 1.67 -0.10 -7.38
N ILE A 3 2.60 0.09 -8.31
CA ILE A 3 2.83 -0.82 -9.44
C ILE A 3 4.32 -1.08 -9.60
N LYS A 4 4.70 -2.35 -9.54
CA LYS A 4 6.03 -2.82 -9.90
C LYS A 4 5.93 -3.60 -11.21
N GLY A 5 6.48 -3.03 -12.28
CA GLY A 5 6.52 -3.68 -13.59
C GLY A 5 7.51 -4.86 -13.60
N GLY A 6 7.24 -5.86 -14.44
CA GLY A 6 8.08 -7.05 -14.59
C GLY A 6 7.28 -8.27 -15.06
N SER A 7 7.96 -9.41 -15.23
CA SER A 7 7.36 -10.73 -15.41
C SER A 7 8.01 -11.73 -14.44
N PRO A 8 7.44 -11.93 -13.24
CA PRO A 8 6.17 -11.36 -12.76
C PRO A 8 6.30 -9.90 -12.29
N GLY A 9 5.22 -9.13 -12.49
CA GLY A 9 5.01 -7.81 -11.89
C GLY A 9 3.84 -7.86 -10.90
N HIS A 10 3.66 -6.82 -10.10
CA HIS A 10 2.58 -6.77 -9.11
C HIS A 10 1.99 -5.38 -8.93
N ALA A 11 0.71 -5.33 -8.57
CA ALA A 11 0.00 -4.10 -8.31
C ALA A 11 -0.84 -4.23 -7.03
N VAL A 12 -0.82 -3.16 -6.22
CA VAL A 12 -1.70 -3.01 -5.06
C VAL A 12 -2.42 -1.67 -5.13
N ILE A 13 -3.69 -1.65 -4.71
CA ILE A 13 -4.59 -0.51 -4.88
C ILE A 13 -4.81 0.16 -3.53
N VAL A 14 -4.72 1.49 -3.51
CA VAL A 14 -5.17 2.28 -2.36
C VAL A 14 -6.69 2.39 -2.45
N VAL A 15 -7.41 1.86 -1.48
CA VAL A 15 -8.89 1.83 -1.49
C VAL A 15 -9.53 2.88 -0.59
N ASP A 16 -8.81 3.34 0.43
CA ASP A 16 -9.26 4.40 1.32
C ASP A 16 -8.07 5.15 1.94
N VAL A 17 -8.32 6.40 2.34
CA VAL A 17 -7.35 7.28 3.01
C VAL A 17 -8.06 8.04 4.14
N ALA A 18 -7.56 7.89 5.37
CA ALA A 18 -7.99 8.67 6.52
C ALA A 18 -6.93 9.71 6.88
N ILE A 19 -7.39 10.88 7.35
CA ILE A 19 -6.53 12.00 7.73
C ILE A 19 -6.84 12.36 9.18
N TYR A 20 -5.83 12.36 10.04
CA TYR A 20 -5.96 12.85 11.42
C TYR A 20 -6.01 14.39 11.40
N PRO A 21 -7.14 15.03 11.76
CA PRO A 21 -7.34 16.46 11.48
C PRO A 21 -6.34 17.38 12.19
N GLN A 22 -5.90 17.02 13.39
CA GLN A 22 -5.06 17.89 14.23
C GLN A 22 -3.58 17.86 13.81
N THR A 23 -3.09 16.76 13.22
CA THR A 23 -1.68 16.64 12.81
C THR A 23 -1.50 16.53 11.30
N GLY A 24 -2.58 16.34 10.55
CA GLY A 24 -2.52 16.06 9.10
C GLY A 24 -1.93 14.70 8.74
N LYS A 25 -1.66 13.82 9.72
CA LYS A 25 -1.16 12.46 9.48
C LYS A 25 -2.13 11.70 8.62
N LYS A 26 -1.62 10.95 7.63
CA LYS A 26 -2.43 10.18 6.70
C LYS A 26 -2.17 8.70 6.89
N VAL A 27 -3.25 7.94 6.93
CA VAL A 27 -3.21 6.48 6.84
C VAL A 27 -4.03 6.01 5.65
N PHE A 28 -3.70 4.86 5.08
CA PHE A 28 -4.38 4.32 3.91
C PHE A 28 -4.54 2.80 3.99
N LEU A 29 -5.56 2.28 3.30
CA LEU A 29 -5.79 0.85 3.12
C LEU A 29 -5.32 0.39 1.75
N LEU A 30 -4.75 -0.82 1.71
CA LEU A 30 -4.30 -1.47 0.49
C LEU A 30 -5.11 -2.73 0.22
N THR A 31 -5.38 -2.98 -1.05
CA THR A 31 -5.91 -4.27 -1.53
C THR A 31 -5.07 -4.85 -2.65
N GLN A 32 -5.10 -6.18 -2.78
CA GLN A 32 -4.48 -6.90 -3.88
C GLN A 32 -5.39 -8.02 -4.41
N SER A 33 -5.02 -8.53 -5.59
CA SER A 33 -5.49 -9.80 -6.16
C SER A 33 -4.35 -10.43 -6.96
N TYR A 34 -4.46 -11.69 -7.34
CA TYR A 34 -3.49 -12.40 -8.18
C TYR A 34 -4.07 -12.70 -9.56
N MET A 35 -3.26 -12.94 -10.57
CA MET A 35 -3.77 -13.39 -11.87
C MET A 35 -3.83 -14.93 -11.92
N PRO A 36 -4.94 -15.53 -12.37
CA PRO A 36 -6.23 -14.90 -12.70
C PRO A 36 -6.95 -14.37 -11.45
N ALA A 37 -7.54 -13.17 -11.53
CA ALA A 37 -8.16 -12.49 -10.39
C ALA A 37 -9.37 -13.28 -9.89
N GLN A 38 -9.18 -13.98 -8.77
CA GLN A 38 -10.24 -14.77 -8.13
C GLN A 38 -10.80 -14.09 -6.88
N GLN A 39 -9.97 -13.37 -6.11
CA GLN A 39 -10.36 -12.73 -4.85
C GLN A 39 -9.60 -11.42 -4.63
N ILE A 40 -10.29 -10.42 -4.06
CA ILE A 40 -9.69 -9.16 -3.60
C ILE A 40 -9.54 -9.23 -2.08
N GLN A 41 -8.35 -8.91 -1.59
CA GLN A 41 -8.00 -9.04 -0.17
C GLN A 41 -7.44 -7.72 0.35
N ILE A 42 -7.82 -7.33 1.58
CA ILE A 42 -7.17 -6.25 2.32
C ILE A 42 -5.81 -6.74 2.82
N LEU A 43 -4.76 -5.95 2.62
CA LEU A 43 -3.41 -6.31 3.02
C LEU A 43 -3.17 -6.06 4.51
N VAL A 44 -2.66 -7.08 5.19
CA VAL A 44 -2.08 -6.93 6.53
C VAL A 44 -0.85 -6.02 6.45
N ASN A 45 -0.69 -5.10 7.39
CA ASN A 45 0.52 -4.28 7.52
C ASN A 45 1.58 -5.04 8.34
N PRO A 46 2.65 -5.59 7.72
CA PRO A 46 3.67 -6.33 8.46
C PRO A 46 4.59 -5.41 9.28
N ALA A 47 4.72 -4.14 8.90
CA ALA A 47 5.59 -3.16 9.56
C ALA A 47 5.00 -2.63 10.87
N ASN A 48 3.66 -2.64 11.01
CA ASN A 48 2.99 -2.18 12.22
C ASN A 48 1.72 -2.99 12.52
N ARG A 49 1.83 -3.99 13.40
CA ARG A 49 0.70 -4.84 13.82
C ARG A 49 -0.40 -4.09 14.57
N GLY A 50 -0.06 -3.02 15.30
CA GLY A 50 -1.04 -2.22 16.04
C GLY A 50 -1.87 -1.31 15.15
N LEU A 51 -1.35 -0.94 13.98
CA LEU A 51 -2.04 -0.12 12.99
C LEU A 51 -2.71 -0.97 11.90
N SER A 52 -2.29 -2.22 11.71
CA SER A 52 -2.84 -3.13 10.70
C SER A 52 -4.37 -3.21 10.76
N PRO A 53 -5.08 -3.14 9.60
CA PRO A 53 -4.56 -3.18 8.23
C PRO A 53 -4.14 -1.83 7.63
N TRP A 54 -4.13 -0.76 8.43
CA TRP A 54 -3.77 0.57 7.95
C TRP A 54 -2.26 0.74 7.79
N TYR A 55 -1.88 1.52 6.78
CA TYR A 55 -0.51 1.93 6.50
C TYR A 55 -0.38 3.42 6.77
N GLU A 56 0.67 3.86 7.45
CA GLU A 56 0.96 5.28 7.66
C GLU A 56 1.78 5.82 6.50
N LEU A 57 1.48 7.05 6.06
CA LEU A 57 2.33 7.79 5.14
C LEU A 57 3.44 8.48 5.94
N SER A 58 4.57 7.80 6.13
CA SER A 58 5.77 8.29 6.81
C SER A 58 6.91 8.55 5.80
N ASP A 59 7.67 9.62 6.03
CA ASP A 59 8.93 9.87 5.30
C ASP A 59 10.13 9.13 5.94
N ASN A 60 9.90 8.44 7.08
CA ASN A 60 10.95 7.78 7.86
C ASN A 60 11.43 6.45 7.27
N ASP A 61 10.63 5.78 6.43
CA ASP A 61 10.92 4.42 5.92
C ASP A 61 11.77 4.41 4.64
N GLU A 62 12.62 5.43 4.45
CA GLU A 62 13.42 5.63 3.23
C GLU A 62 12.57 5.63 1.94
N GLY A 63 11.27 5.94 2.05
CA GLY A 63 10.33 5.89 0.94
C GLY A 63 9.94 4.48 0.49
N LYS A 64 10.12 3.45 1.33
CA LYS A 64 9.69 2.06 1.09
C LYS A 64 8.34 1.77 1.74
N LEU A 65 7.53 0.97 1.05
CA LEU A 65 6.25 0.44 1.52
C LEU A 65 6.32 -1.08 1.55
N TYR A 66 6.30 -1.65 2.77
CA TYR A 66 6.35 -3.09 3.00
C TYR A 66 4.95 -3.69 3.03
N THR A 67 4.61 -4.48 2.03
CA THR A 67 3.40 -5.33 2.04
C THR A 67 3.80 -6.78 2.36
N PRO A 68 2.85 -7.71 2.61
CA PRO A 68 3.19 -9.09 2.97
C PRO A 68 4.15 -9.79 2.00
N GLU A 69 4.07 -9.47 0.70
CA GLU A 69 4.87 -10.15 -0.34
C GLU A 69 5.77 -9.22 -1.16
N TRP A 70 5.45 -7.92 -1.22
CA TRP A 70 6.15 -6.98 -2.09
C TRP A 70 6.60 -5.74 -1.33
N VAL A 71 7.78 -5.25 -1.69
CA VAL A 71 8.27 -3.94 -1.26
C VAL A 71 8.18 -2.97 -2.44
N PHE A 72 7.45 -1.88 -2.24
CA PHE A 72 7.30 -0.79 -3.20
C PHE A 72 8.14 0.40 -2.78
N GLU A 73 8.61 1.17 -3.76
CA GLU A 73 9.24 2.47 -3.55
C GLU A 73 8.26 3.60 -3.88
N LYS A 74 8.55 4.81 -3.40
CA LYS A 74 7.76 6.02 -3.71
C LYS A 74 7.53 6.22 -5.23
N LYS A 75 8.49 5.83 -6.08
CA LYS A 75 8.39 5.92 -7.56
C LYS A 75 7.34 4.97 -8.17
N ASP A 76 6.98 3.92 -7.44
CA ASP A 76 6.01 2.90 -7.87
C ASP A 76 4.57 3.40 -7.67
N LEU A 77 4.37 4.50 -6.93
CA LEU A 77 3.07 5.14 -6.76
C LEU A 77 2.60 5.79 -8.07
N LYS A 78 1.47 5.31 -8.59
CA LYS A 78 0.76 5.83 -9.76
C LYS A 78 -0.66 6.26 -9.40
N ARG A 79 -1.18 7.23 -10.16
CA ARG A 79 -2.57 7.70 -10.13
C ARG A 79 -3.12 7.68 -11.55
N PHE A 80 -4.36 7.25 -11.71
CA PHE A 80 -5.08 7.46 -12.98
C PHE A 80 -5.28 8.97 -13.21
N LYS A 81 -5.25 9.39 -14.46
CA LYS A 81 -5.61 10.74 -14.89
C LYS A 81 -6.95 10.68 -15.61
#